data_AF-A0A6B3FW25-F1
#
_entry.id   AF-A0A6B3FW25-F1
#
_cell.length_a   1.000
_cell.length_b   1.000
_cell.length_c   1.000
_cell.angle_alpha   90.00
_cell.angle_beta   90.00
_cell.angle_gamma   90.00
#
_symmetry.space_group_name_H-M   'P 1'
#
loop_
_entity.id
_entity.type
_entity.pdbx_description
1 polymer ?
#
loop_
_entity_poly.entity_id
_entity_poly.type
_entity_poly.pdbx_seq_one_letter_code
_entity_poly.pdbx_strand_id
1 'polypeptide(L)' 'APALPAGGGGLLHPANSTRVPGLFTVGGWSHPGGGLPHAGMSGALVAGLIVEGPEFTGST' A
#
# COMPACT_ATOMS: atom_id res chain seq x y z
N ALA A 1 -12.17 -3.60 10.17
CA ALA A 1 -12.36 -2.28 10.79
C ALA A 1 -12.05 -1.21 9.75
N PRO A 2 -12.76 -0.08 9.68
CA PRO A 2 -12.46 0.98 8.71
C PRO A 2 -11.11 1.64 9.03
N ALA A 3 -10.30 1.88 7.99
CA ALA A 3 -9.05 2.64 8.13
C ALA A 3 -9.40 4.12 8.28
N LEU A 4 -9.40 4.60 9.54
CA LEU A 4 -9.68 5.99 9.87
C LEU A 4 -8.37 6.68 10.29
N PRO A 5 -8.07 7.89 9.79
CA PRO A 5 -6.84 8.62 10.15
C PRO A 5 -6.82 9.14 11.59
N ALA A 6 -7.91 9.02 12.35
CA ALA A 6 -7.98 9.41 13.75
C ALA A 6 -7.10 8.50 14.62
N GLY A 7 -6.42 9.08 15.63
CA GLY A 7 -5.53 8.35 16.54
C GLY A 7 -4.06 8.26 16.11
N GLY A 8 -3.57 9.22 15.32
CA GLY A 8 -2.16 9.23 14.88
C GLY A 8 -1.83 8.19 13.81
N GLY A 9 -2.84 7.72 13.06
CA GLY A 9 -2.67 6.73 12.00
C GLY A 9 -2.61 5.27 12.48
N GLY A 10 -2.80 5.00 13.77
CA GLY A 10 -2.73 3.63 14.32
C GLY A 10 -3.81 2.66 13.83
N LEU A 11 -4.83 3.15 13.14
CA LEU A 11 -5.87 2.35 12.48
C LEU A 11 -5.66 2.23 10.96
N LEU A 12 -4.61 2.84 10.42
CA LEU A 12 -4.25 2.74 9.00
C LEU A 12 -3.40 1.51 8.76
N HIS A 13 -3.60 0.87 7.60
CA HIS A 13 -2.64 -0.13 7.14
C HIS A 13 -1.30 0.54 6.79
N PRO A 14 -0.16 -0.12 7.05
CA PRO A 14 1.16 0.36 6.66
C PRO A 14 1.25 0.67 5.15
N ALA A 15 2.13 1.60 4.76
CA ALA A 15 2.41 1.88 3.36
C ALA A 15 3.02 0.66 2.64
N ASN A 16 2.87 0.61 1.31
CA ASN A 16 3.47 -0.46 0.49
C ASN A 16 5.00 -0.37 0.38
N SER A 17 5.60 0.76 0.73
CA SER A 17 7.05 0.94 0.80
C SER A 17 7.58 0.70 2.22
N THR A 18 8.78 0.14 2.31
CA THR A 18 9.48 -0.05 3.59
C THR A 18 10.66 0.91 3.71
N ARG A 19 11.32 0.94 4.88
CA ARG A 19 12.60 1.66 5.02
C ARG A 19 13.75 1.04 4.24
N VAL A 20 13.62 -0.22 3.81
CA VAL A 20 14.62 -0.89 3.00
C VAL A 20 14.33 -0.57 1.53
N PRO A 21 15.24 0.12 0.82
CA PRO A 21 15.03 0.46 -0.59
C PRO A 21 14.77 -0.80 -1.43
N GLY A 22 13.74 -0.76 -2.28
CA GLY A 22 13.37 -1.87 -3.16
C GLY A 22 12.58 -3.00 -2.49
N LEU A 23 12.31 -2.93 -1.19
CA LEU A 23 11.44 -3.87 -0.49
C LEU A 23 10.03 -3.28 -0.30
N PHE A 24 9.02 -4.03 -0.77
CA PHE A 24 7.61 -3.64 -0.75
C PHE A 24 6.71 -4.67 -0.07
N THR A 25 5.60 -4.20 0.51
CA THR A 25 4.59 -5.04 1.15
C THR A 25 3.23 -4.94 0.44
N VAL A 26 2.51 -6.06 0.36
CA VAL A 26 1.21 -6.19 -0.31
C VAL A 26 0.21 -6.97 0.54
N GLY A 27 -1.08 -6.86 0.19
CA GLY A 27 -2.17 -7.58 0.82
C GLY A 27 -2.46 -7.11 2.25
N GLY A 28 -2.92 -8.01 3.11
CA GLY A 28 -3.44 -7.68 4.45
C GLY A 28 -2.44 -7.03 5.42
N TRP A 29 -1.17 -6.99 5.07
CA TRP A 29 -0.11 -6.32 5.83
C TRP A 29 0.13 -4.87 5.39
N SER A 30 -0.57 -4.41 4.34
CA SER A 30 -0.29 -3.16 3.65
C SER A 30 -1.56 -2.48 3.17
N HIS A 31 -1.46 -1.19 2.87
CA HIS A 31 -2.53 -0.45 2.21
C HIS A 31 -2.90 -1.11 0.87
N PRO A 32 -4.19 -1.19 0.48
CA PRO A 32 -5.38 -0.70 1.17
C PRO A 32 -6.01 -1.66 2.22
N GLY A 33 -5.44 -2.85 2.43
CA GLY A 33 -5.87 -3.78 3.48
C GLY A 33 -6.05 -5.23 3.00
N GLY A 34 -6.71 -6.04 3.82
CA GLY A 34 -6.91 -7.48 3.56
C GLY A 34 -8.07 -7.82 2.63
N GLY A 35 -8.05 -9.05 2.09
CA GLY A 35 -9.06 -9.60 1.17
C GLY A 35 -8.59 -9.65 -0.28
N LEU A 36 -9.18 -10.56 -1.09
CA LEU A 36 -8.77 -10.81 -2.48
C LEU A 36 -8.76 -9.53 -3.36
N PRO A 37 -9.76 -8.63 -3.29
CA PRO A 37 -9.73 -7.39 -4.08
C PRO A 37 -8.59 -6.45 -3.66
N HIS A 38 -8.34 -6.31 -2.36
CA HIS A 38 -7.30 -5.41 -1.84
C HIS A 38 -5.89 -5.96 -2.06
N ALA A 39 -5.71 -7.29 -2.07
CA ALA A 39 -4.46 -7.92 -2.47
C ALA A 39 -4.10 -7.56 -3.92
N GLY A 40 -5.07 -7.65 -4.84
CA GLY A 40 -4.89 -7.22 -6.24
C GLY A 40 -4.53 -5.74 -6.36
N MET A 41 -5.26 -4.86 -5.68
CA MET A 41 -4.99 -3.41 -5.70
C MET A 41 -3.61 -3.06 -5.13
N SER A 42 -3.22 -3.65 -4.00
CA SER A 42 -1.88 -3.43 -3.42
C SER A 42 -0.76 -3.91 -4.34
N GLY A 43 -0.98 -5.00 -5.10
CA GLY A 43 -0.05 -5.47 -6.11
C GLY A 43 0.08 -4.50 -7.28
N ALA A 44 -1.03 -3.93 -7.76
CA ALA A 44 -1.03 -2.93 -8.83
C ALA A 44 -0.29 -1.65 -8.41
N LEU A 45 -0.48 -1.20 -7.16
CA LEU A 45 0.25 -0.04 -6.62
C LEU A 45 1.76 -0.30 -6.54
N VAL A 46 2.17 -1.47 -6.04
CA VAL A 46 3.60 -1.84 -5.98
C VAL A 46 4.19 -1.97 -7.38
N ALA A 47 3.45 -2.49 -8.35
CA ALA A 47 3.91 -2.55 -9.74
C ALA A 47 4.17 -1.14 -10.30
N GLY A 48 3.27 -0.17 -10.04
CA GLY A 48 3.48 1.23 -10.41
C GLY A 48 4.72 1.84 -9.76
N LEU A 49 4.96 1.59 -8.47
CA LEU A 49 6.16 2.05 -7.77
C LEU A 49 7.46 1.45 -8.33
N ILE A 50 7.42 0.20 -8.79
CA ILE A 50 8.58 -0.48 -9.39
C ILE A 50 8.88 0.06 -10.79
N VAL A 51 7.85 0.28 -11.61
CA VAL A 51 8.01 0.65 -13.03
C VAL A 51 8.19 2.15 -13.20
N GLU A 52 7.38 2.97 -12.52
CA GLU A 52 7.32 4.43 -12.67
C GLU A 52 8.08 5.18 -11.57
N GLY A 53 8.48 4.48 -10.50
CA GLY A 53 9.27 5.04 -9.41
C GLY A 53 8.44 5.61 -8.25
N PRO A 54 9.11 6.24 -7.26
CA PRO A 54 8.51 6.60 -5.97
C PRO A 54 7.42 7.68 -6.04
N GLU A 55 7.39 8.46 -7.11
CA GLU A 55 6.40 9.53 -7.34
C GLU A 55 5.09 9.01 -7.95
N PHE A 56 4.95 7.70 -8.15
CA PHE A 56 3.74 7.10 -8.68
C PHE A 56 2.53 7.32 -7.75
N THR A 57 1.46 7.91 -8.27
CA THR A 57 0.22 8.19 -7.51
C THR A 57 -1.01 7.40 -7.97
N GLY A 58 -0.84 6.44 -8.88
CA GLY A 58 -1.95 5.73 -9.53
C GLY A 58 -2.03 6.00 -11.03
N SER A 59 -2.73 5.13 -11.76
CA SER A 59 -3.10 5.36 -13.16
C SER A 59 -4.27 6.35 -13.24
N THR A 60 -4.24 7.26 -14.21
CA THR A 60 -5.34 8.21 -14.50
C THR A 60 -6.59 7.54 -15.07
#